data_AF-A0A1L9RGN2-F1
#
_entry.id   AF-A0A1L9RGN2-F1
#
_cell.length_a   1.000
_cell.length_b   1.000
_cell.length_c   1.000
_cell.angle_alpha   90.00
_cell.angle_beta   90.00
_cell.angle_gamma   90.00
#
_symmetry.space_group_name_H-M   'P 1'
#
loop_
_entity.id
_entity.type
_entity.pdbx_description
1 polymer ?
#
loop_
_entity_poly.entity_id
_entity_poly.type
_entity_poly.pdbx_seq_one_letter_code
_entity_poly.pdbx_strand_id
1 'polypeptide(L)'
;MTPSSHHSTELDTRRAVKSSHRRGRLEDAIANPGAVNINVKGAYIVDEEPRSRSPIESADGVYYESQDIRLPHHTGVVSHIAADIGGSLAKLVYFTRELNAKDNGGRLNFINFETHRIDLCIEFIKQLKEEHERANGSSRDELCVVATGGGAYKYYDKLRETLNIDIIREEEMECLITGLDFFITEIPNEVFTYSDDEPMQFAEARPDVYPYLLVNIGSGVSMIKVSGPSQFQRVGGTHLGGGTFWGIMSLLTGAPTFDDMLAMADRGDNSGVDMLVGDIYGMDYTKIGLKSTAIASTFGKVFRLKNAAEQGAEDGEGLVHDDSKPANGNAAFSHEDMSRSLLYAISNNIGQIAYLQAEKHQIKHIYFGGSFIRGHRQTINTLSYAIKFWSKGEKQAYFLRHEGYLGAVGAFLRRQPQNWGRRNSLDDANRPQSVKEMFQNIQQNGQPTSS
;
A
#
# COMPACT_ATOMS: atom_id res chain seq x y z
N MET A 1 -17.84 56.18 -48.99
CA MET A 1 -16.79 55.99 -47.97
C MET A 1 -17.30 55.01 -46.93
N THR A 2 -16.67 53.83 -46.91
CA THR A 2 -16.47 52.87 -45.79
C THR A 2 -17.57 52.63 -44.75
N PRO A 3 -18.02 51.36 -44.57
CA PRO A 3 -18.55 50.85 -43.33
C PRO A 3 -17.46 50.18 -42.46
N SER A 4 -17.69 50.25 -41.15
CA SER A 4 -16.84 49.83 -40.01
C SER A 4 -16.80 48.33 -39.76
N SER A 5 -15.61 47.79 -39.47
CA SER A 5 -15.35 46.40 -39.08
C SER A 5 -15.22 46.24 -37.56
N HIS A 6 -16.24 45.64 -36.92
CA HIS A 6 -16.14 45.05 -35.58
C HIS A 6 -15.77 43.56 -35.71
N HIS A 7 -14.48 43.24 -35.75
CA HIS A 7 -13.99 41.86 -35.62
C HIS A 7 -12.52 41.86 -35.24
N SER A 8 -12.20 42.12 -33.96
CA SER A 8 -10.80 41.99 -33.48
C SER A 8 -10.64 41.65 -31.99
N THR A 9 -11.66 41.77 -31.14
CA THR A 9 -11.49 41.66 -29.67
C THR A 9 -11.82 40.30 -29.04
N GLU A 10 -12.45 39.36 -29.75
CA GLU A 10 -12.75 38.00 -29.23
C GLU A 10 -11.64 36.96 -29.53
N LEU A 11 -10.75 37.24 -30.47
CA LEU A 11 -9.67 36.32 -30.84
C LEU A 11 -8.45 36.42 -29.90
N ASP A 12 -8.17 37.60 -29.35
CA ASP A 12 -7.02 37.82 -28.46
C ASP A 12 -7.25 37.30 -27.02
N THR A 13 -8.49 37.37 -26.52
CA THR A 13 -8.86 36.78 -25.22
C THR A 13 -8.83 35.25 -25.24
N ARG A 14 -9.22 34.61 -26.35
CA ARG A 14 -9.10 33.14 -26.52
C ARG A 14 -7.64 32.67 -26.67
N ARG A 15 -6.74 33.53 -27.16
CA ARG A 15 -5.30 33.22 -27.29
C ARG A 15 -4.58 33.33 -25.94
N ALA A 16 -4.90 34.33 -25.12
CA ALA A 16 -4.35 34.51 -23.78
C ALA A 16 -4.78 33.40 -22.79
N VAL A 17 -6.04 32.93 -22.88
CA VAL A 17 -6.53 31.81 -22.05
C VAL A 17 -5.93 30.46 -22.47
N LYS A 18 -5.69 30.26 -23.77
CA LYS A 18 -4.99 29.06 -24.27
C LYS A 18 -3.49 29.06 -23.96
N SER A 19 -2.83 30.21 -23.88
CA SER A 19 -1.41 30.28 -23.49
C SER A 19 -1.22 30.09 -21.98
N SER A 20 -2.16 30.56 -21.14
CA SER A 20 -2.10 30.31 -19.69
C SER A 20 -2.34 28.83 -19.35
N HIS A 21 -3.27 28.16 -20.04
CA HIS A 21 -3.49 26.71 -19.89
C HIS A 21 -2.32 25.86 -20.40
N ARG A 22 -1.58 26.33 -21.41
CA ARG A 22 -0.35 25.66 -21.88
C ARG A 22 0.83 25.88 -20.94
N ARG A 23 0.88 27.02 -20.25
CA ARG A 23 1.93 27.33 -19.28
C ARG A 23 1.73 26.59 -17.96
N GLY A 24 0.48 26.45 -17.50
CA GLY A 24 0.13 25.58 -16.36
C GLY A 24 0.52 24.12 -16.59
N ARG A 25 0.22 23.54 -17.76
CA ARG A 25 0.62 22.16 -18.10
C ARG A 25 2.13 21.93 -18.24
N LEU A 26 2.92 22.99 -18.47
CA LEU A 26 4.38 22.88 -18.57
C LEU A 26 5.04 23.09 -17.20
N GLU A 27 4.41 23.84 -16.31
CA GLU A 27 4.82 23.99 -14.90
C GLU A 27 4.43 22.75 -14.07
N ASP A 28 3.31 22.08 -14.39
CA ASP A 28 2.93 20.77 -13.84
C ASP A 28 3.90 19.64 -14.29
N ALA A 29 4.61 19.84 -15.40
CA ALA A 29 5.58 18.88 -15.94
C ALA A 29 6.96 18.92 -15.24
N ILE A 30 7.12 19.74 -14.19
CA ILE A 30 8.40 19.94 -13.48
C ILE A 30 8.39 19.30 -12.07
N ALA A 31 7.29 18.68 -11.64
CA ALA A 31 7.15 18.23 -10.25
C ALA A 31 7.77 16.87 -9.89
N ASN A 32 8.34 16.08 -10.81
CA ASN A 32 9.13 14.88 -10.47
C ASN A 32 10.14 14.49 -11.56
N PRO A 33 11.38 15.02 -11.53
CA PRO A 33 12.42 14.63 -12.46
C PRO A 33 13.02 13.28 -12.05
N GLY A 34 12.40 12.15 -12.44
CA GLY A 34 13.01 10.84 -12.16
C GLY A 34 12.25 9.55 -12.46
N ALA A 35 11.02 9.58 -12.98
CA ALA A 35 10.21 8.37 -13.13
C ALA A 35 10.11 7.86 -14.58
N VAL A 36 9.88 6.55 -14.71
CA VAL A 36 9.29 5.95 -15.92
C VAL A 36 8.06 6.77 -16.28
N ASN A 37 8.00 7.31 -17.50
CA ASN A 37 6.88 8.17 -17.90
C ASN A 37 5.67 7.29 -18.26
N ILE A 38 5.01 6.77 -17.23
CA ILE A 38 3.76 6.03 -17.35
C ILE A 38 2.65 7.02 -17.67
N ASN A 39 1.83 6.70 -18.68
CA ASN A 39 0.70 7.53 -19.01
C ASN A 39 -0.50 7.07 -18.18
N VAL A 40 -0.80 7.82 -17.12
CA VAL A 40 -1.92 7.56 -16.19
C VAL A 40 -3.22 8.24 -16.61
N LYS A 41 -3.24 8.91 -17.78
CA LYS A 41 -4.44 9.62 -18.23
C LYS A 41 -5.58 8.62 -18.47
N GLY A 42 -6.64 8.76 -17.67
CA GLY A 42 -7.79 7.86 -17.73
C GLY A 42 -7.54 6.52 -17.03
N ALA A 43 -6.53 6.43 -16.17
CA ALA A 43 -6.29 5.25 -15.36
C ALA A 43 -7.51 4.90 -14.51
N TYR A 44 -7.76 3.60 -14.34
CA TYR A 44 -8.83 3.09 -13.50
C TYR A 44 -8.46 1.71 -12.95
N ILE A 45 -9.04 1.37 -11.80
CA ILE A 45 -8.90 0.06 -11.18
C ILE A 45 -9.97 -0.88 -11.77
N VAL A 46 -9.58 -2.10 -12.13
CA VAL A 46 -10.51 -3.10 -12.67
C VAL A 46 -11.20 -3.82 -11.52
N ASP A 47 -12.53 -3.79 -11.48
CA ASP A 47 -13.30 -4.40 -10.39
C ASP A 47 -13.74 -5.85 -10.69
N GLU A 48 -13.84 -6.27 -11.97
CA GLU A 48 -14.56 -7.51 -12.36
C GLU A 48 -14.06 -8.21 -13.64
N GLU A 49 -12.76 -8.56 -13.77
CA GLU A 49 -12.36 -9.51 -14.83
C GLU A 49 -11.71 -10.78 -14.24
N PRO A 50 -12.36 -11.96 -14.35
CA PRO A 50 -11.67 -13.22 -14.10
C PRO A 50 -10.57 -13.36 -15.15
N ARG A 51 -9.32 -13.51 -14.69
CA ARG A 51 -8.16 -13.72 -15.57
C ARG A 51 -8.41 -14.94 -16.44
N SER A 52 -8.41 -14.77 -17.76
CA SER A 52 -8.51 -15.89 -18.71
C SER A 52 -7.22 -16.73 -18.80
N ARG A 53 -6.13 -16.27 -18.19
CA ARG A 53 -4.83 -16.95 -18.13
C ARG A 53 -4.11 -16.60 -16.83
N SER A 54 -4.22 -17.43 -15.81
CA SER A 54 -3.23 -17.45 -14.74
C SER A 54 -2.11 -18.40 -15.17
N PRO A 55 -0.84 -17.95 -15.32
CA PRO A 55 0.28 -18.84 -15.68
C PRO A 55 0.58 -19.89 -14.62
N ILE A 56 0.12 -19.64 -13.39
CA ILE A 56 0.27 -20.50 -12.23
C ILE A 56 -1.16 -20.80 -11.74
N GLU A 57 -1.64 -22.04 -11.93
CA GLU A 57 -2.79 -22.56 -11.19
C GLU A 57 -2.54 -22.31 -9.71
N SER A 58 -3.54 -21.82 -8.97
CA SER A 58 -3.48 -21.37 -7.57
C SER A 58 -2.59 -22.26 -6.70
N ALA A 59 -1.29 -21.97 -6.69
CA ALA A 59 -0.31 -22.68 -5.89
C ALA A 59 -0.33 -22.06 -4.50
N ASP A 60 -0.34 -22.89 -3.46
CA ASP A 60 -0.32 -22.42 -2.08
C ASP A 60 0.78 -21.35 -1.88
N GLY A 61 0.40 -20.22 -1.28
CA GLY A 61 1.31 -19.10 -1.01
C GLY A 61 1.56 -18.15 -2.18
N VAL A 62 0.80 -18.26 -3.28
CA VAL A 62 0.78 -17.29 -4.40
C VAL A 62 -0.60 -16.65 -4.50
N TYR A 63 -0.66 -15.32 -4.38
CA TYR A 63 -1.91 -14.58 -4.40
C TYR A 63 -1.85 -13.50 -5.47
N TYR A 64 -2.81 -13.58 -6.40
CA TYR A 64 -3.02 -12.56 -7.41
C TYR A 64 -3.99 -11.52 -6.89
N GLU A 65 -3.64 -10.24 -7.07
CA GLU A 65 -4.61 -9.19 -6.86
C GLU A 65 -5.59 -9.20 -8.04
N SER A 66 -6.88 -9.11 -7.71
CA SER A 66 -7.96 -9.04 -8.70
C SER A 66 -8.13 -7.64 -9.26
N GLN A 67 -7.64 -6.63 -8.54
CA GLN A 67 -7.86 -5.22 -8.79
C GLN A 67 -6.75 -4.56 -9.63
N ASP A 68 -6.35 -5.15 -10.75
CA ASP A 68 -5.29 -4.58 -11.60
C ASP A 68 -5.62 -3.15 -12.07
N ILE A 69 -4.58 -2.34 -12.35
CA ILE A 69 -4.75 -0.94 -12.78
C ILE A 69 -4.60 -0.85 -14.30
N ARG A 70 -5.67 -0.43 -14.96
CA ARG A 70 -5.66 -0.12 -16.39
C ARG A 70 -5.05 1.25 -16.63
N LEU A 71 -4.17 1.31 -17.63
CA LEU A 71 -3.51 2.52 -18.09
C LEU A 71 -3.86 2.73 -19.57
N PRO A 72 -5.05 3.27 -19.88
CA PRO A 72 -5.43 3.60 -21.24
C PRO A 72 -4.39 4.52 -21.85
N HIS A 73 -4.05 4.29 -23.11
CA HIS A 73 -3.07 5.11 -23.85
C HIS A 73 -1.59 4.96 -23.46
N HIS A 74 -1.21 4.13 -22.48
CA HIS A 74 0.21 3.78 -22.30
C HIS A 74 0.64 2.69 -23.28
N THR A 75 1.12 3.09 -24.46
CA THR A 75 1.53 2.16 -25.53
C THR A 75 3.02 1.80 -25.54
N GLY A 76 3.80 2.41 -24.63
CA GLY A 76 5.23 2.20 -24.50
C GLY A 76 5.58 0.76 -24.13
N VAL A 77 6.83 0.38 -24.39
CA VAL A 77 7.39 -0.85 -23.83
C VAL A 77 7.90 -0.52 -22.44
N VAL A 78 7.51 -1.32 -21.45
CA VAL A 78 8.07 -1.30 -20.11
C VAL A 78 9.07 -2.45 -20.04
N SER A 79 10.33 -2.14 -19.76
CA SER A 79 11.45 -3.09 -19.72
C SER A 79 11.94 -3.35 -18.29
N HIS A 80 11.04 -3.27 -17.31
CA HIS A 80 11.34 -3.65 -15.95
C HIS A 80 10.17 -4.26 -15.21
N ILE A 81 10.51 -5.11 -14.24
CA ILE A 81 9.61 -5.65 -13.22
C ILE A 81 10.04 -5.04 -11.89
N ALA A 82 9.09 -4.75 -11.01
CA ALA A 82 9.39 -4.26 -9.67
C ALA A 82 9.01 -5.27 -8.61
N ALA A 83 9.87 -5.43 -7.59
CA ALA A 83 9.67 -6.36 -6.49
C ALA A 83 9.91 -5.66 -5.14
N ASP A 84 8.95 -5.74 -4.22
CA ASP A 84 9.16 -5.43 -2.79
C ASP A 84 9.24 -6.75 -2.02
N ILE A 85 10.46 -7.12 -1.62
CA ILE A 85 10.73 -8.39 -0.95
C ILE A 85 10.81 -8.16 0.56
N GLY A 86 9.66 -8.25 1.22
CA GLY A 86 9.55 -8.14 2.67
C GLY A 86 9.93 -9.44 3.41
N GLY A 87 9.87 -9.39 4.74
CA GLY A 87 10.19 -10.55 5.58
C GLY A 87 9.22 -11.73 5.42
N SER A 88 7.94 -11.44 5.20
CA SER A 88 6.87 -12.44 5.09
C SER A 88 6.32 -12.61 3.68
N LEU A 89 6.26 -11.52 2.89
CA LEU A 89 5.72 -11.53 1.53
C LEU A 89 6.65 -10.78 0.58
N ALA A 90 6.84 -11.35 -0.62
CA ALA A 90 7.39 -10.69 -1.79
C ALA A 90 6.25 -10.22 -2.70
N LYS A 91 6.20 -8.93 -3.03
CA LYS A 91 5.15 -8.34 -3.88
C LYS A 91 5.77 -7.91 -5.19
N LEU A 92 5.15 -8.29 -6.29
CA LEU A 92 5.62 -8.00 -7.63
C LEU A 92 4.60 -7.09 -8.33
N VAL A 93 5.14 -6.11 -9.05
CA VAL A 93 4.40 -5.25 -9.96
C VAL A 93 5.06 -5.35 -11.33
N TYR A 94 4.26 -5.66 -12.35
CA TYR A 94 4.74 -5.76 -13.73
C TYR A 94 3.68 -5.24 -14.71
N PHE A 95 4.13 -4.80 -15.88
CA PHE A 95 3.26 -4.22 -16.89
C PHE A 95 2.97 -5.19 -18.03
N THR A 96 1.70 -5.29 -18.44
CA THR A 96 1.29 -6.08 -19.62
C THR A 96 0.68 -5.16 -20.67
N ARG A 97 1.18 -5.25 -21.90
CA ARG A 97 0.65 -4.50 -23.05
C ARG A 97 -0.64 -5.14 -23.56
N GLU A 98 -1.66 -4.33 -23.76
CA GLU A 98 -2.98 -4.76 -24.23
C GLU A 98 -3.39 -3.93 -25.46
N LEU A 99 -2.61 -4.06 -26.54
CA LEU A 99 -2.80 -3.28 -27.77
C LEU A 99 -4.06 -3.67 -28.57
N ASN A 100 -4.69 -4.80 -28.24
CA ASN A 100 -5.92 -5.27 -28.88
C ASN A 100 -7.17 -4.93 -28.04
N ALA A 101 -7.01 -4.32 -26.87
CA ALA A 101 -8.13 -3.89 -26.04
C ALA A 101 -8.77 -2.61 -26.62
N LYS A 102 -10.05 -2.38 -26.29
CA LYS A 102 -10.87 -1.27 -26.84
C LYS A 102 -10.22 0.11 -26.70
N ASP A 103 -9.48 0.34 -25.62
CA ASP A 103 -8.83 1.63 -25.31
C ASP A 103 -7.31 1.63 -25.57
N ASN A 104 -6.77 0.56 -26.17
CA ASN A 104 -5.34 0.26 -26.28
C ASN A 104 -4.63 0.35 -24.90
N GLY A 105 -3.30 0.51 -24.90
CA GLY A 105 -2.51 0.74 -23.69
C GLY A 105 -2.03 -0.55 -23.03
N GLY A 106 -2.18 -0.64 -21.71
CA GLY A 106 -1.83 -1.84 -20.95
C GLY A 106 -2.27 -1.75 -19.49
N ARG A 107 -1.82 -2.70 -18.68
CA ARG A 107 -2.17 -2.82 -17.26
C ARG A 107 -0.95 -2.97 -16.37
N LEU A 108 -1.02 -2.40 -15.16
CA LEU A 108 -0.17 -2.80 -14.05
C LEU A 108 -0.83 -3.99 -13.36
N ASN A 109 -0.06 -5.06 -13.23
CA ASN A 109 -0.48 -6.29 -12.60
C ASN A 109 0.17 -6.40 -11.23
N PHE A 110 -0.57 -6.95 -10.28
CA PHE A 110 -0.12 -7.12 -8.91
C PHE A 110 -0.22 -8.59 -8.50
N ILE A 111 0.86 -9.11 -7.92
CA ILE A 111 0.93 -10.49 -7.44
C ILE A 111 1.84 -10.54 -6.23
N ASN A 112 1.53 -11.37 -5.25
CA ASN A 112 2.38 -11.58 -4.10
C ASN A 112 2.65 -13.07 -3.83
N PHE A 113 3.78 -13.32 -3.21
CA PHE A 113 4.31 -14.63 -2.86
C PHE A 113 4.71 -14.63 -1.39
N GLU A 114 4.50 -15.74 -0.70
CA GLU A 114 5.12 -15.93 0.61
C GLU A 114 6.65 -15.96 0.47
N THR A 115 7.36 -15.14 1.24
CA THR A 115 8.83 -14.97 1.09
C THR A 115 9.59 -16.28 1.32
N HIS A 116 9.06 -17.21 2.11
CA HIS A 116 9.68 -18.53 2.29
C HIS A 116 9.61 -19.39 1.01
N ARG A 117 8.71 -19.06 0.08
CA ARG A 117 8.60 -19.65 -1.27
C ARG A 117 9.16 -18.73 -2.36
N ILE A 118 10.23 -17.99 -2.04
CA ILE A 118 10.83 -17.02 -2.98
C ILE A 118 11.17 -17.62 -4.35
N ASP A 119 11.47 -18.92 -4.42
CA ASP A 119 11.72 -19.63 -5.68
C ASP A 119 10.55 -19.54 -6.66
N LEU A 120 9.30 -19.58 -6.18
CA LEU A 120 8.12 -19.40 -7.03
C LEU A 120 8.07 -17.99 -7.65
N CYS A 121 8.46 -16.98 -6.87
CA CYS A 121 8.56 -15.60 -7.37
C CYS A 121 9.64 -15.47 -8.44
N ILE A 122 10.81 -16.08 -8.23
CA ILE A 122 11.92 -16.06 -9.18
C ILE A 122 11.54 -16.76 -10.49
N GLU A 123 10.91 -17.95 -10.41
CA GLU A 123 10.44 -18.66 -11.60
C GLU A 123 9.36 -17.86 -12.35
N PHE A 124 8.47 -17.17 -11.65
CA PHE A 124 7.49 -16.29 -12.29
C PHE A 124 8.15 -15.11 -13.01
N ILE A 125 9.15 -14.47 -12.39
CA ILE A 125 9.93 -13.40 -13.05
C ILE A 125 10.64 -13.93 -14.30
N LYS A 126 11.16 -15.17 -14.25
CA LYS A 126 11.78 -15.83 -15.40
C LYS A 126 10.79 -16.05 -16.54
N GLN A 127 9.55 -16.47 -16.24
CA GLN A 127 8.49 -16.59 -17.25
C GLN A 127 8.18 -15.23 -17.89
N LEU A 128 8.08 -14.16 -17.10
CA LEU A 128 7.86 -12.80 -17.61
C LEU A 128 9.02 -12.33 -18.49
N LYS A 129 10.26 -12.71 -18.16
CA LYS A 129 11.44 -12.47 -19.00
C LYS A 129 11.31 -13.13 -20.38
N GLU A 130 11.00 -14.42 -20.40
CA GLU A 130 10.83 -15.19 -21.64
C GLU A 130 9.65 -14.66 -22.48
N GLU A 131 8.58 -14.18 -21.86
CA GLU A 131 7.47 -13.49 -22.54
C GLU A 131 7.90 -12.16 -23.16
N HIS A 132 8.66 -11.35 -22.42
CA HIS A 132 9.18 -10.07 -22.91
C HIS A 132 10.12 -10.25 -24.12
N GLU A 133 11.03 -11.23 -24.05
CA GLU A 133 11.94 -11.58 -25.14
C GLU A 133 11.18 -12.03 -26.40
N ARG A 134 10.15 -12.88 -26.23
CA ARG A 134 9.30 -13.32 -27.35
C ARG A 134 8.51 -12.17 -27.98
N ALA A 135 8.04 -11.22 -27.19
CA ALA A 135 7.20 -10.12 -27.67
C ALA A 135 8.00 -8.98 -28.32
N ASN A 136 9.23 -8.71 -27.86
CA ASN A 136 10.01 -7.53 -28.24
C ASN A 136 11.32 -7.84 -28.98
N GLY A 137 11.72 -9.11 -29.09
CA GLY A 137 12.98 -9.52 -29.72
C GLY A 137 14.23 -9.26 -28.86
N SER A 138 15.40 -9.64 -29.35
CA SER A 138 16.65 -9.70 -28.58
C SER A 138 17.45 -8.38 -28.46
N SER A 139 16.93 -7.22 -28.90
CA SER A 139 17.74 -5.99 -28.85
C SER A 139 16.93 -4.70 -28.79
N ARG A 140 16.86 -4.10 -27.59
CA ARG A 140 17.29 -2.71 -27.30
C ARG A 140 17.10 -2.34 -25.82
N ASP A 141 16.16 -2.97 -25.13
CA ASP A 141 15.90 -2.77 -23.70
C ASP A 141 15.75 -4.14 -23.01
N GLU A 142 16.87 -4.68 -22.52
CA GLU A 142 16.86 -5.90 -21.70
C GLU A 142 15.99 -5.68 -20.47
N LEU A 143 15.17 -6.69 -20.14
CA LEU A 143 14.33 -6.66 -18.95
C LEU A 143 15.21 -6.61 -17.70
N CYS A 144 14.99 -5.65 -16.81
CA CYS A 144 15.63 -5.61 -15.51
C CYS A 144 14.62 -5.77 -14.36
N VAL A 145 15.10 -6.12 -13.17
CA VAL A 145 14.28 -6.10 -11.95
C VAL A 145 14.72 -4.95 -11.06
N VAL A 146 13.75 -4.14 -10.62
CA VAL A 146 13.96 -3.13 -9.57
C VAL A 146 13.41 -3.69 -8.27
N ALA A 147 14.30 -4.03 -7.35
CA ALA A 147 13.96 -4.66 -6.08
C ALA A 147 14.12 -3.68 -4.91
N THR A 148 13.18 -3.71 -3.97
CA THR A 148 13.22 -2.99 -2.71
C THR A 148 12.86 -3.90 -1.53
N GLY A 149 12.87 -3.35 -0.33
CA GLY A 149 12.69 -4.09 0.92
C GLY A 149 13.95 -4.85 1.34
N GLY A 150 13.99 -5.29 2.60
CA GLY A 150 15.16 -6.01 3.14
C GLY A 150 15.55 -7.27 2.35
N GLY A 151 14.59 -7.93 1.70
CA GLY A 151 14.83 -9.10 0.85
C GLY A 151 15.56 -8.79 -0.46
N ALA A 152 15.52 -7.54 -0.96
CA ALA A 152 16.31 -7.13 -2.12
C ALA A 152 17.82 -7.26 -1.90
N TYR A 153 18.27 -7.18 -0.65
CA TYR A 153 19.66 -7.46 -0.26
C TYR A 153 19.89 -8.94 -0.03
N LYS A 154 19.01 -9.58 0.75
CA LYS A 154 19.14 -10.99 1.16
C LYS A 154 19.15 -11.96 -0.03
N TYR A 155 18.32 -11.70 -1.04
CA TYR A 155 18.13 -12.58 -2.20
C TYR A 155 18.80 -12.04 -3.48
N TYR A 156 19.65 -11.01 -3.36
CA TYR A 156 20.28 -10.36 -4.50
C TYR A 156 21.07 -11.34 -5.39
N ASP A 157 21.98 -12.10 -4.80
CA ASP A 157 22.83 -13.04 -5.55
C ASP A 157 21.99 -14.14 -6.21
N LYS A 158 20.99 -14.68 -5.47
CA LYS A 158 20.08 -15.70 -6.00
C LYS A 158 19.27 -15.20 -7.21
N LEU A 159 18.72 -13.98 -7.13
CA LEU A 159 18.01 -13.34 -8.23
C LEU A 159 18.94 -13.17 -9.45
N ARG A 160 20.14 -12.63 -9.22
CA ARG A 160 21.11 -12.36 -10.27
C ARG A 160 21.58 -13.63 -10.97
N GLU A 161 21.93 -14.67 -10.21
CA GLU A 161 22.41 -15.95 -10.74
C GLU A 161 21.33 -16.70 -11.51
N THR A 162 20.09 -16.70 -11.01
CA THR A 162 18.99 -17.48 -11.62
C THR A 162 18.41 -16.79 -12.85
N LEU A 163 18.22 -15.46 -12.79
CA LEU A 163 17.55 -14.72 -13.85
C LEU A 163 18.50 -14.25 -14.95
N ASN A 164 19.79 -14.07 -14.64
CA ASN A 164 20.78 -13.49 -15.55
C ASN A 164 20.27 -12.20 -16.21
N ILE A 165 19.79 -11.26 -15.37
CA ILE A 165 19.34 -9.91 -15.74
C ILE A 165 19.91 -8.89 -14.75
N ASP A 166 19.84 -7.61 -15.10
CA ASP A 166 20.21 -6.53 -14.18
C ASP A 166 19.23 -6.43 -13.01
N ILE A 167 19.77 -6.38 -11.78
CA ILE A 167 19.00 -6.24 -10.53
C ILE A 167 19.38 -4.91 -9.90
N ILE A 168 18.46 -3.95 -9.95
CA ILE A 168 18.60 -2.62 -9.38
C ILE A 168 17.98 -2.63 -7.99
N ARG A 169 18.69 -2.13 -6.98
CA ARG A 169 18.17 -2.04 -5.61
C ARG A 169 17.76 -0.60 -5.30
N GLU A 170 16.56 -0.43 -4.78
CA GLU A 170 16.02 0.85 -4.32
C GLU A 170 15.76 0.83 -2.82
N GLU A 171 15.84 2.01 -2.19
CA GLU A 171 15.61 2.17 -0.75
C GLU A 171 14.11 2.00 -0.41
N GLU A 172 13.83 1.26 0.67
CA GLU A 172 12.47 0.82 1.01
C GLU A 172 11.54 2.00 1.33
N MET A 173 12.00 2.97 2.13
CA MET A 173 11.19 4.12 2.52
C MET A 173 10.88 5.03 1.33
N GLU A 174 11.87 5.30 0.47
CA GLU A 174 11.70 6.05 -0.77
C GLU A 174 10.65 5.40 -1.68
N CYS A 175 10.72 4.08 -1.85
CA CYS A 175 9.73 3.32 -2.61
C CYS A 175 8.32 3.42 -1.98
N LEU A 176 8.19 3.22 -0.66
CA LEU A 176 6.91 3.32 0.03
C LEU A 176 6.25 4.70 -0.17
N ILE A 177 7.03 5.78 -0.04
CA ILE A 177 6.50 7.14 -0.20
C ILE A 177 6.15 7.42 -1.66
N THR A 178 7.02 7.05 -2.61
CA THR A 178 6.77 7.24 -4.04
C THR A 178 5.51 6.51 -4.49
N GLY A 179 5.32 5.26 -4.05
CA GLY A 179 4.14 4.47 -4.39
C GLY A 179 2.85 5.02 -3.76
N LEU A 180 2.91 5.47 -2.50
CA LEU A 180 1.76 6.08 -1.85
C LEU A 180 1.36 7.41 -2.51
N ASP A 181 2.31 8.29 -2.80
CA ASP A 181 2.03 9.56 -3.47
C ASP A 181 1.38 9.32 -4.84
N PHE A 182 1.89 8.36 -5.61
CA PHE A 182 1.28 7.95 -6.88
C PHE A 182 -0.18 7.51 -6.72
N PHE A 183 -0.48 6.71 -5.69
CA PHE A 183 -1.85 6.28 -5.42
C PHE A 183 -2.77 7.42 -4.99
N ILE A 184 -2.26 8.38 -4.21
CA ILE A 184 -3.03 9.54 -3.77
C ILE A 184 -3.33 10.48 -4.96
N THR A 185 -2.38 10.70 -5.87
CA THR A 185 -2.48 11.76 -6.88
C THR A 185 -2.90 11.27 -8.25
N GLU A 186 -2.52 10.06 -8.66
CA GLU A 186 -2.66 9.60 -10.05
C GLU A 186 -3.76 8.56 -10.26
N ILE A 187 -4.14 7.80 -9.22
CA ILE A 187 -5.08 6.67 -9.36
C ILE A 187 -6.45 7.03 -8.76
N PRO A 188 -7.50 7.18 -9.58
CA PRO A 188 -8.86 7.41 -9.09
C PRO A 188 -9.40 6.23 -8.28
N ASN A 189 -10.24 6.51 -7.29
CA ASN A 189 -10.92 5.51 -6.44
C ASN A 189 -9.96 4.53 -5.74
N GLU A 190 -8.74 4.96 -5.47
CA GLU A 190 -7.72 4.16 -4.77
C GLU A 190 -7.78 4.35 -3.26
N VAL A 191 -7.86 5.61 -2.83
CA VAL A 191 -7.87 5.99 -1.41
C VAL A 191 -9.31 6.08 -0.94
N PHE A 192 -9.60 5.47 0.22
CA PHE A 192 -10.92 5.53 0.83
C PHE A 192 -10.84 5.71 2.35
N THR A 193 -11.98 6.12 2.92
CA THR A 193 -12.22 6.15 4.36
C THR A 193 -13.30 5.14 4.72
N TYR A 194 -13.32 4.71 5.97
CA TYR A 194 -14.25 3.71 6.48
C TYR A 194 -15.06 4.25 7.66
N SER A 195 -16.36 3.97 7.66
CA SER A 195 -17.23 4.05 8.82
C SER A 195 -18.24 2.89 8.80
N ASP A 196 -18.91 2.63 9.92
CA ASP A 196 -19.94 1.58 9.97
C ASP A 196 -21.14 1.89 9.05
N ASP A 197 -21.45 3.18 8.83
CA ASP A 197 -22.52 3.64 7.94
C ASP A 197 -22.09 3.64 6.46
N GLU A 198 -20.82 3.96 6.20
CA GLU A 198 -20.22 4.04 4.86
C GLU A 198 -18.92 3.22 4.83
N PRO A 199 -18.98 1.92 4.49
CA PRO A 199 -17.83 1.01 4.57
C PRO A 199 -16.69 1.31 3.60
N MET A 200 -16.96 2.03 2.51
CA MET A 200 -15.93 2.41 1.54
C MET A 200 -16.33 3.71 0.86
N GLN A 201 -15.94 4.83 1.45
CA GLN A 201 -16.13 6.15 0.88
C GLN A 201 -14.82 6.62 0.25
N PHE A 202 -14.77 6.67 -1.09
CA PHE A 202 -13.57 7.14 -1.81
C PHE A 202 -13.27 8.59 -1.46
N ALA A 203 -12.00 8.86 -1.16
CA ALA A 203 -11.53 10.18 -0.82
C ALA A 203 -11.46 11.07 -2.07
N GLU A 204 -11.96 12.30 -1.96
CA GLU A 204 -11.78 13.29 -3.02
C GLU A 204 -10.31 13.70 -3.14
N ALA A 205 -9.89 14.02 -4.37
CA ALA A 205 -8.55 14.54 -4.62
C ALA A 205 -8.35 15.85 -3.86
N ARG A 206 -7.21 15.96 -3.18
CA ARG A 206 -6.88 17.12 -2.36
C ARG A 206 -5.67 17.87 -2.91
N PRO A 207 -5.73 19.20 -2.98
CA PRO A 207 -4.58 20.00 -3.43
C PRO A 207 -3.45 20.04 -2.39
N ASP A 208 -3.77 19.84 -1.11
CA ASP A 208 -2.82 19.82 0.01
C ASP A 208 -2.74 18.42 0.60
N VAL A 209 -1.91 17.58 -0.03
CA VAL A 209 -1.67 16.18 0.36
C VAL A 209 -0.84 16.11 1.66
N TYR A 210 0.10 17.03 1.83
CA TYR A 210 1.06 17.02 2.94
C TYR A 210 0.64 17.97 4.08
N PRO A 211 1.12 17.75 5.33
CA PRO A 211 1.80 16.56 5.78
C PRO A 211 0.83 15.41 6.05
N TYR A 212 1.32 14.19 5.89
CA TYR A 212 0.61 12.99 6.30
C TYR A 212 1.52 12.01 7.05
N LEU A 213 0.90 11.06 7.74
CA LEU A 213 1.57 9.96 8.41
C LEU A 213 1.25 8.67 7.65
N LEU A 214 2.26 8.00 7.11
CA LEU A 214 2.12 6.62 6.63
C LEU A 214 2.39 5.67 7.81
N VAL A 215 1.42 4.82 8.12
CA VAL A 215 1.53 3.69 9.03
C VAL A 215 1.58 2.43 8.20
N ASN A 216 2.79 1.96 7.90
CA ASN A 216 3.01 0.76 7.09
C ASN A 216 3.04 -0.48 7.98
N ILE A 217 2.02 -1.33 7.90
CA ILE A 217 1.82 -2.52 8.73
C ILE A 217 2.24 -3.77 7.95
N GLY A 218 3.46 -4.26 8.22
CA GLY A 218 3.98 -5.52 7.71
C GLY A 218 4.21 -6.53 8.84
N SER A 219 5.35 -7.23 8.81
CA SER A 219 5.76 -8.12 9.92
C SER A 219 5.87 -7.34 11.24
N GLY A 220 6.48 -6.15 11.19
CA GLY A 220 6.37 -5.10 12.20
C GLY A 220 5.64 -3.88 11.65
N VAL A 221 5.72 -2.73 12.33
CA VAL A 221 5.07 -1.49 11.90
C VAL A 221 6.07 -0.34 11.84
N SER A 222 6.08 0.38 10.71
CA SER A 222 6.86 1.60 10.52
C SER A 222 5.93 2.79 10.35
N MET A 223 6.22 3.88 11.06
CA MET A 223 5.44 5.12 11.00
C MET A 223 6.32 6.22 10.44
N ILE A 224 5.94 6.75 9.28
CA ILE A 224 6.73 7.68 8.48
C ILE A 224 5.94 8.98 8.35
N LYS A 225 6.51 10.07 8.87
CA LYS A 225 6.00 11.41 8.62
C LYS A 225 6.47 11.83 7.23
N VAL A 226 5.55 12.26 6.39
CA VAL A 226 5.84 12.82 5.07
C VAL A 226 5.38 14.28 5.06
N SER A 227 6.32 15.18 4.82
CA SER A 227 6.11 16.63 4.80
C SER A 227 6.13 17.20 3.37
N GLY A 228 6.54 16.38 2.39
CA GLY A 228 6.58 16.72 0.96
C GLY A 228 7.17 15.57 0.13
N PRO A 229 7.21 15.69 -1.21
CA PRO A 229 7.53 14.60 -2.16
C PRO A 229 8.89 13.90 -1.93
N SER A 230 9.84 14.55 -1.26
CA SER A 230 11.13 13.95 -0.89
C SER A 230 11.54 14.34 0.54
N GLN A 231 10.57 14.72 1.35
CA GLN A 231 10.78 15.15 2.73
C GLN A 231 10.01 14.24 3.67
N PHE A 232 10.65 13.15 4.06
CA PHE A 232 10.04 12.16 4.94
C PHE A 232 11.05 11.64 5.97
N GLN A 233 10.52 11.18 7.09
CA GLN A 233 11.32 10.61 8.17
C GLN A 233 10.52 9.55 8.92
N ARG A 234 11.18 8.45 9.28
CA ARG A 234 10.59 7.47 10.20
C ARG A 234 10.53 8.08 11.60
N VAL A 235 9.32 8.32 12.09
CA VAL A 235 9.05 8.95 13.40
C VAL A 235 8.75 7.95 14.50
N GLY A 236 8.41 6.73 14.13
CA GLY A 236 8.08 5.69 15.09
C GLY A 236 7.86 4.33 14.45
N GLY A 237 7.40 3.41 15.28
CA GLY A 237 7.03 2.07 14.89
C GLY A 237 6.77 1.19 16.11
N THR A 238 6.31 -0.02 15.87
CA THR A 238 6.15 -1.07 16.89
C THR A 238 6.54 -2.41 16.29
N HIS A 239 7.07 -3.31 17.11
CA HIS A 239 7.33 -4.69 16.71
C HIS A 239 6.05 -5.54 16.75
N LEU A 240 4.97 -5.03 17.36
CA LEU A 240 3.65 -5.66 17.42
C LEU A 240 2.88 -5.40 16.12
N GLY A 241 3.25 -6.12 15.06
CA GLY A 241 2.64 -6.02 13.73
C GLY A 241 1.95 -7.31 13.31
N GLY A 242 1.79 -7.49 12.00
CA GLY A 242 1.17 -8.70 11.44
C GLY A 242 1.97 -9.98 11.71
N GLY A 243 3.30 -9.87 11.83
CA GLY A 243 4.15 -11.00 12.21
C GLY A 243 3.91 -11.48 13.64
N THR A 244 3.51 -10.58 14.54
CA THR A 244 3.12 -10.93 15.91
C THR A 244 1.77 -11.65 15.93
N PHE A 245 0.78 -11.13 15.19
CA PHE A 245 -0.52 -11.79 15.03
C PHE A 245 -0.34 -13.21 14.50
N TRP A 246 0.35 -13.33 13.35
CA TRP A 246 0.58 -14.60 12.70
C TRP A 246 1.41 -15.56 13.58
N GLY A 247 2.49 -15.08 14.19
CA GLY A 247 3.35 -15.90 15.04
C GLY A 247 2.60 -16.49 16.23
N ILE A 248 1.80 -15.68 16.94
CA ILE A 248 1.02 -16.16 18.08
C ILE A 248 -0.13 -17.06 17.61
N MET A 249 -0.85 -16.69 16.55
CA MET A 249 -1.95 -17.52 16.03
C MET A 249 -1.45 -18.88 15.52
N SER A 250 -0.26 -18.96 14.94
CA SER A 250 0.38 -20.25 14.58
C SER A 250 0.73 -21.11 15.78
N LEU A 251 0.97 -20.51 16.96
CA LEU A 251 1.21 -21.25 18.21
C LEU A 251 -0.08 -21.68 18.89
N LEU A 252 -1.12 -20.84 18.81
CA LEU A 252 -2.42 -21.08 19.42
C LEU A 252 -3.33 -21.97 18.58
N THR A 253 -3.11 -22.03 17.26
CA THR A 253 -4.00 -22.68 16.31
C THR A 253 -3.22 -23.48 15.27
N GLY A 254 -3.88 -24.43 14.61
CA GLY A 254 -3.33 -25.16 13.47
C GLY A 254 -3.61 -24.51 12.11
N ALA A 255 -3.96 -23.22 12.07
CA ALA A 255 -4.32 -22.53 10.82
C ALA A 255 -3.11 -22.46 9.87
N PRO A 256 -3.25 -22.89 8.60
CA PRO A 256 -2.11 -22.98 7.69
C PRO A 256 -1.75 -21.64 7.05
N THR A 257 -2.72 -20.72 6.89
CA THR A 257 -2.50 -19.43 6.23
C THR A 257 -2.90 -18.24 7.10
N PHE A 258 -2.38 -17.06 6.75
CA PHE A 258 -2.75 -15.80 7.39
C PHE A 258 -4.25 -15.48 7.17
N ASP A 259 -4.79 -15.80 5.99
CA ASP A 259 -6.18 -15.54 5.65
C ASP A 259 -7.13 -16.46 6.45
N ASP A 260 -6.73 -17.69 6.73
CA ASP A 260 -7.49 -18.58 7.64
C ASP A 260 -7.57 -17.98 9.04
N MET A 261 -6.48 -17.41 9.55
CA MET A 261 -6.45 -16.79 10.88
C MET A 261 -7.35 -15.56 10.95
N LEU A 262 -7.35 -14.72 9.90
CA LEU A 262 -8.29 -13.60 9.79
C LEU A 262 -9.75 -14.08 9.70
N ALA A 263 -10.02 -15.11 8.88
CA ALA A 263 -11.35 -15.71 8.79
C ALA A 263 -11.84 -16.32 10.11
N MET A 264 -10.93 -16.83 10.95
CA MET A 264 -11.25 -17.25 12.32
C MET A 264 -11.63 -16.07 13.20
N ALA A 265 -10.88 -14.96 13.12
CA ALA A 265 -11.23 -13.75 13.85
C ALA A 265 -12.65 -13.32 13.49
N ASP A 266 -13.02 -13.38 12.21
CA ASP A 266 -14.35 -12.99 11.73
C ASP A 266 -15.53 -13.73 12.33
N ARG A 267 -15.31 -14.96 12.80
CA ARG A 267 -16.34 -15.76 13.46
C ARG A 267 -16.26 -15.72 14.99
N GLY A 268 -15.18 -15.16 15.53
CA GLY A 268 -14.93 -15.12 16.97
C GLY A 268 -15.62 -13.95 17.68
N ASP A 269 -15.86 -14.17 18.97
CA ASP A 269 -16.28 -13.17 19.95
C ASP A 269 -15.21 -13.04 21.05
N ASN A 270 -14.59 -11.87 21.15
CA ASN A 270 -13.55 -11.65 22.14
C ASN A 270 -14.08 -11.54 23.58
N SER A 271 -15.39 -11.38 23.79
CA SER A 271 -15.98 -11.11 25.11
C SER A 271 -15.70 -12.21 26.14
N GLY A 272 -15.53 -13.46 25.71
CA GLY A 272 -15.15 -14.58 26.57
C GLY A 272 -13.67 -14.60 26.97
N VAL A 273 -12.79 -13.99 26.16
CA VAL A 273 -11.32 -14.02 26.30
C VAL A 273 -10.81 -12.74 26.98
N ASP A 274 -11.35 -11.60 26.60
CA ASP A 274 -10.93 -10.28 27.06
C ASP A 274 -11.66 -9.86 28.34
N MET A 275 -10.96 -9.12 29.19
CA MET A 275 -11.59 -8.35 30.26
C MET A 275 -12.10 -7.03 29.69
N LEU A 276 -13.41 -6.82 29.72
CA LEU A 276 -14.05 -5.59 29.29
C LEU A 276 -14.24 -4.62 30.47
N VAL A 277 -14.45 -3.34 30.18
CA VAL A 277 -14.79 -2.33 31.19
C VAL A 277 -16.03 -2.74 31.99
N GLY A 278 -17.05 -3.31 31.32
CA GLY A 278 -18.26 -3.82 31.95
C GLY A 278 -18.01 -4.96 32.94
N ASP A 279 -16.99 -5.80 32.72
CA ASP A 279 -16.64 -6.88 33.66
C ASP A 279 -16.04 -6.33 34.97
N ILE A 280 -15.46 -5.12 34.93
CA ILE A 280 -14.84 -4.47 36.08
C ILE A 280 -15.84 -3.58 36.82
N TYR A 281 -16.60 -2.77 36.07
CA TYR A 281 -17.46 -1.72 36.63
C TYR A 281 -18.95 -2.05 36.60
N GLY A 282 -19.37 -3.10 35.89
CA GLY A 282 -20.78 -3.46 35.68
C GLY A 282 -21.56 -2.52 34.74
N MET A 283 -20.93 -1.43 34.29
CA MET A 283 -21.54 -0.37 33.49
C MET A 283 -20.47 0.41 32.72
N ASP A 284 -20.89 1.36 31.89
CA ASP A 284 -20.00 2.31 31.23
C ASP A 284 -19.20 3.11 32.28
N TYR A 285 -17.90 3.31 32.03
CA TYR A 285 -17.07 4.16 32.86
C TYR A 285 -17.08 5.61 32.36
N THR A 286 -18.18 6.29 32.65
CA THR A 286 -18.52 7.63 32.12
C THR A 286 -17.53 8.72 32.49
N LYS A 287 -16.83 8.63 33.63
CA LYS A 287 -15.84 9.64 34.08
C LYS A 287 -14.73 9.90 33.06
N ILE A 288 -14.36 8.88 32.29
CA ILE A 288 -13.31 8.95 31.26
C ILE A 288 -13.81 8.56 29.87
N GLY A 289 -15.14 8.44 29.70
CA GLY A 289 -15.77 8.19 28.40
C GLY A 289 -15.58 6.78 27.83
N LEU A 290 -15.35 5.76 28.66
CA LEU A 290 -15.22 4.38 28.18
C LEU A 290 -16.55 3.63 28.26
N LYS A 291 -16.97 3.05 27.13
CA LYS A 291 -18.12 2.14 27.06
C LYS A 291 -17.79 0.84 27.80
N SER A 292 -18.82 0.20 28.35
CA SER A 292 -18.77 -1.12 28.99
C SER A 292 -18.21 -2.22 28.07
N THR A 293 -18.40 -2.09 26.75
CA THR A 293 -17.85 -3.01 25.74
C THR A 293 -16.38 -2.75 25.40
N ALA A 294 -15.77 -1.69 25.91
CA ALA A 294 -14.37 -1.40 25.65
C ALA A 294 -13.48 -2.46 26.33
N ILE A 295 -12.44 -2.90 25.63
CA ILE A 295 -11.46 -3.84 26.18
C ILE A 295 -10.61 -3.10 27.22
N ALA A 296 -10.63 -3.60 28.46
CA ALA A 296 -9.79 -3.10 29.55
C ALA A 296 -8.48 -3.88 29.66
N SER A 297 -8.53 -5.21 29.47
CA SER A 297 -7.34 -6.06 29.43
C SER A 297 -7.53 -7.21 28.44
N THR A 298 -6.77 -7.17 27.35
CA THR A 298 -6.73 -8.25 26.36
C THR A 298 -6.27 -9.57 26.99
N PHE A 299 -6.93 -10.69 26.68
CA PHE A 299 -6.72 -12.01 27.30
C PHE A 299 -6.91 -12.05 28.84
N GLY A 300 -7.49 -11.01 29.44
CA GLY A 300 -7.56 -10.86 30.90
C GLY A 300 -8.42 -11.91 31.61
N LYS A 301 -9.34 -12.59 30.90
CA LYS A 301 -10.16 -13.67 31.48
C LYS A 301 -9.45 -15.02 31.49
N VAL A 302 -8.48 -15.22 30.59
CA VAL A 302 -7.78 -16.51 30.42
C VAL A 302 -7.10 -16.96 31.69
N PHE A 303 -6.33 -16.09 32.34
CA PHE A 303 -5.65 -16.41 33.59
C PHE A 303 -6.63 -16.75 34.73
N ARG A 304 -7.71 -15.97 34.86
CA ARG A 304 -8.69 -16.17 35.95
C ARG A 304 -9.46 -17.48 35.78
N LEU A 305 -9.94 -17.76 34.57
CA LEU A 305 -10.74 -18.95 34.29
C LEU A 305 -9.92 -20.24 34.33
N LYS A 306 -8.65 -20.18 33.89
CA LYS A 306 -7.75 -21.33 33.99
C LYS A 306 -7.46 -21.69 35.44
N ASN A 307 -7.10 -20.71 36.28
CA ASN A 307 -6.84 -20.96 37.70
C ASN A 307 -8.08 -21.48 38.43
N ALA A 308 -9.28 -20.96 38.11
CA ALA A 308 -10.52 -21.43 38.71
C ALA A 308 -10.86 -22.88 38.30
N ALA A 309 -10.56 -23.26 37.07
CA ALA A 309 -10.73 -24.64 36.60
C ALA A 309 -9.74 -25.60 37.28
N GLU A 310 -8.49 -25.17 37.47
CA GLU A 310 -7.46 -25.94 38.18
C GLU A 310 -7.83 -26.14 39.67
N GLN A 311 -8.28 -25.09 40.36
CA GLN A 311 -8.74 -25.18 41.75
C GLN A 311 -9.98 -26.09 41.91
N GLY A 312 -10.96 -25.95 41.01
CA GLY A 312 -12.15 -26.81 41.02
C GLY A 312 -11.85 -28.29 40.72
N ALA A 313 -10.74 -28.59 40.06
CA ALA A 313 -10.28 -29.97 39.84
C ALA A 313 -9.54 -30.55 41.05
N GLU A 314 -8.91 -29.71 41.88
CA GLU A 314 -8.21 -30.12 43.11
C GLU A 314 -9.17 -30.33 44.30
N ASP A 315 -10.31 -29.63 44.35
CA ASP A 315 -11.25 -29.64 45.48
C ASP A 315 -12.26 -30.80 45.52
N GLY A 316 -12.25 -31.71 44.55
CA GLY A 316 -12.79 -33.08 44.72
C GLY A 316 -14.27 -33.26 45.13
N GLU A 317 -15.18 -32.34 44.84
CA GLU A 317 -16.61 -32.55 45.11
C GLU A 317 -17.42 -32.91 43.86
N GLY A 318 -17.78 -34.20 43.77
CA GLY A 318 -19.14 -34.61 43.40
C GLY A 318 -19.55 -34.62 41.94
N LEU A 319 -19.43 -35.80 41.33
CA LEU A 319 -20.21 -36.32 40.21
C LEU A 319 -21.61 -35.67 40.05
N VAL A 320 -21.75 -34.72 39.13
CA VAL A 320 -22.98 -34.53 38.36
C VAL A 320 -22.58 -34.61 36.90
N HIS A 321 -22.93 -35.73 36.28
CA HIS A 321 -22.79 -35.96 34.85
C HIS A 321 -23.71 -34.97 34.11
N ASP A 322 -23.15 -33.80 33.77
CA ASP A 322 -23.67 -32.95 32.71
C ASP A 322 -22.81 -33.23 31.48
N ASP A 323 -23.32 -34.04 30.56
CA ASP A 323 -22.66 -34.51 29.32
C ASP A 323 -22.30 -33.36 28.34
N SER A 324 -22.46 -32.11 28.75
CA SER A 324 -22.17 -30.90 27.97
C SER A 324 -20.79 -30.29 28.22
N LYS A 325 -20.00 -30.79 29.19
CA LYS A 325 -18.65 -30.27 29.47
C LYS A 325 -17.56 -31.16 28.88
N PRO A 326 -16.62 -30.61 28.09
CA PRO A 326 -15.53 -31.40 27.52
C PRO A 326 -14.64 -31.98 28.63
N ALA A 327 -14.28 -33.25 28.50
CA ALA A 327 -13.62 -34.09 29.50
C ALA A 327 -12.13 -33.76 29.78
N ASN A 328 -11.70 -32.52 29.57
CA ASN A 328 -10.38 -32.02 29.96
C ASN A 328 -10.58 -30.67 30.66
N GLY A 329 -10.15 -30.54 31.91
CA GLY A 329 -10.29 -29.34 32.77
C GLY A 329 -9.58 -28.06 32.31
N ASN A 330 -9.39 -27.87 31.00
CA ASN A 330 -9.01 -26.58 30.43
C ASN A 330 -10.27 -25.76 30.20
N ALA A 331 -10.32 -24.52 30.71
CA ALA A 331 -11.24 -23.51 30.19
C ALA A 331 -10.98 -23.40 28.68
N ALA A 332 -11.85 -24.02 27.87
CA ALA A 332 -11.65 -24.13 26.44
C ALA A 332 -12.12 -22.83 25.78
N PHE A 333 -11.18 -21.92 25.52
CA PHE A 333 -11.41 -20.76 24.67
C PHE A 333 -11.39 -21.23 23.21
N SER A 334 -12.39 -20.83 22.42
CA SER A 334 -12.37 -21.16 20.99
C SER A 334 -11.20 -20.44 20.31
N HIS A 335 -10.65 -21.07 19.28
CA HIS A 335 -9.55 -20.46 18.53
C HIS A 335 -10.01 -19.19 17.81
N GLU A 336 -11.27 -19.14 17.38
CA GLU A 336 -11.94 -17.98 16.80
C GLU A 336 -11.96 -16.79 17.77
N ASP A 337 -12.36 -17.00 19.04
CA ASP A 337 -12.41 -15.95 20.06
C ASP A 337 -11.03 -15.41 20.40
N MET A 338 -10.04 -16.29 20.50
CA MET A 338 -8.64 -15.90 20.70
C MET A 338 -8.09 -15.12 19.51
N SER A 339 -8.46 -15.52 18.28
CA SER A 339 -8.10 -14.80 17.06
C SER A 339 -8.70 -13.39 17.05
N ARG A 340 -9.99 -13.27 17.37
CA ARG A 340 -10.68 -11.97 17.47
C ARG A 340 -10.01 -11.07 18.51
N SER A 341 -9.79 -11.59 19.71
CA SER A 341 -9.14 -10.86 20.80
C SER A 341 -7.75 -10.35 20.38
N LEU A 342 -6.92 -11.21 19.81
CA LEU A 342 -5.58 -10.83 19.39
C LEU A 342 -5.57 -9.84 18.22
N LEU A 343 -6.47 -10.00 17.25
CA LEU A 343 -6.63 -9.07 16.14
C LEU A 343 -6.98 -7.67 16.66
N TYR A 344 -7.89 -7.58 17.63
CA TYR A 344 -8.22 -6.31 18.29
C TYR A 344 -7.06 -5.76 19.11
N ALA A 345 -6.30 -6.60 19.82
CA ALA A 345 -5.15 -6.16 20.60
C ALA A 345 -4.13 -5.44 19.72
N ILE A 346 -3.75 -6.07 18.61
CA ILE A 346 -2.75 -5.56 17.68
C ILE A 346 -3.28 -4.33 16.94
N SER A 347 -4.50 -4.39 16.40
CA SER A 347 -5.09 -3.27 15.66
C SER A 347 -5.30 -2.03 16.55
N ASN A 348 -5.82 -2.19 17.77
CA ASN A 348 -5.98 -1.07 18.70
C ASN A 348 -4.63 -0.50 19.15
N ASN A 349 -3.62 -1.34 19.39
CA ASN A 349 -2.28 -0.87 19.76
C ASN A 349 -1.66 -0.05 18.64
N ILE A 350 -1.75 -0.53 17.38
CA ILE A 350 -1.28 0.20 16.20
C ILE A 350 -2.02 1.53 16.06
N GLY A 351 -3.35 1.52 16.15
CA GLY A 351 -4.18 2.72 16.04
C GLY A 351 -3.85 3.77 17.12
N GLN A 352 -3.64 3.34 18.36
CA GLN A 352 -3.27 4.24 19.45
C GLN A 352 -1.88 4.85 19.25
N ILE A 353 -0.87 4.06 18.88
CA ILE A 353 0.49 4.59 18.63
C ILE A 353 0.48 5.52 17.41
N ALA A 354 -0.26 5.18 16.35
CA ALA A 354 -0.44 6.04 15.18
C ALA A 354 -1.07 7.38 15.56
N TYR A 355 -2.12 7.37 16.40
CA TYR A 355 -2.72 8.58 16.95
C TYR A 355 -1.68 9.42 17.72
N LEU A 356 -0.93 8.81 18.63
CA LEU A 356 0.07 9.53 19.45
C LEU A 356 1.19 10.15 18.59
N GLN A 357 1.63 9.44 17.55
CA GLN A 357 2.61 9.96 16.60
C GLN A 357 2.03 11.12 15.76
N ALA A 358 0.80 10.96 15.28
CA ALA A 358 0.11 12.02 14.56
C ALA A 358 -0.12 13.25 15.45
N GLU A 359 -0.41 13.07 16.74
CA GLU A 359 -0.57 14.15 17.71
C GLU A 359 0.75 14.89 17.96
N LYS A 360 1.81 14.14 18.30
CA LYS A 360 3.16 14.68 18.52
C LYS A 360 3.67 15.50 17.34
N HIS A 361 3.34 15.07 16.12
CA HIS A 361 3.81 15.69 14.89
C HIS A 361 2.80 16.64 14.23
N GLN A 362 1.65 16.88 14.88
CA GLN A 362 0.57 17.77 14.40
C GLN A 362 0.05 17.39 13.01
N ILE A 363 -0.13 16.10 12.77
CA ILE A 363 -0.60 15.53 11.51
C ILE A 363 -2.09 15.15 11.65
N LYS A 364 -2.88 15.52 10.65
CA LYS A 364 -4.32 15.21 10.58
C LYS A 364 -4.63 13.96 9.76
N HIS A 365 -3.79 13.64 8.77
CA HIS A 365 -4.07 12.60 7.78
C HIS A 365 -3.14 11.40 8.01
N ILE A 366 -3.75 10.25 8.23
CA ILE A 366 -3.05 9.01 8.57
C ILE A 366 -3.43 7.97 7.53
N TYR A 367 -2.48 7.58 6.68
CA TYR A 367 -2.64 6.52 5.69
C TYR A 367 -2.14 5.21 6.29
N PHE A 368 -3.00 4.20 6.29
CA PHE A 368 -2.63 2.85 6.68
C PHE A 368 -2.32 2.04 5.43
N GLY A 369 -1.09 1.52 5.38
CA GLY A 369 -0.60 0.67 4.29
C GLY A 369 -0.05 -0.65 4.82
N GLY A 370 0.47 -1.47 3.92
CA GLY A 370 1.07 -2.76 4.21
C GLY A 370 0.09 -3.92 4.11
N SER A 371 0.61 -5.14 4.19
CA SER A 371 -0.13 -6.37 3.84
C SER A 371 -0.87 -7.02 5.02
N PHE A 372 -1.02 -6.33 6.15
CA PHE A 372 -1.76 -6.82 7.31
C PHE A 372 -3.27 -6.61 7.19
N ILE A 373 -3.69 -5.50 6.55
CA ILE A 373 -5.09 -5.07 6.54
C ILE A 373 -5.91 -5.96 5.60
N ARG A 374 -5.41 -6.25 4.39
CA ARG A 374 -5.99 -7.13 3.34
C ARG A 374 -7.48 -6.91 3.08
N GLY A 375 -7.95 -5.66 3.13
CA GLY A 375 -9.39 -5.36 2.98
C GLY A 375 -10.27 -5.90 4.11
N HIS A 376 -9.68 -6.41 5.20
CA HIS A 376 -10.41 -7.04 6.29
C HIS A 376 -11.16 -5.98 7.11
N ARG A 377 -12.49 -5.98 6.99
CA ARG A 377 -13.38 -4.94 7.48
C ARG A 377 -13.19 -4.64 8.97
N GLN A 378 -12.91 -5.66 9.76
CA GLN A 378 -12.75 -5.63 11.21
C GLN A 378 -11.47 -4.87 11.58
N THR A 379 -10.39 -5.09 10.83
CA THR A 379 -9.12 -4.40 10.99
C THR A 379 -9.27 -2.93 10.62
N ILE A 380 -9.85 -2.66 9.45
CA ILE A 380 -10.12 -1.31 8.95
C ILE A 380 -11.01 -0.53 9.93
N ASN A 381 -12.10 -1.15 10.40
CA ASN A 381 -13.01 -0.53 11.36
C ASN A 381 -12.29 -0.22 12.68
N THR A 382 -11.52 -1.17 13.22
CA THR A 382 -10.80 -0.98 14.49
C THR A 382 -9.81 0.17 14.40
N LEU A 383 -9.03 0.25 13.31
CA LEU A 383 -8.09 1.34 13.07
C LEU A 383 -8.81 2.69 12.91
N SER A 384 -9.89 2.73 12.13
CA SER A 384 -10.71 3.93 11.92
C SER A 384 -11.33 4.43 13.21
N TYR A 385 -11.93 3.53 13.98
CA TYR A 385 -12.52 3.81 15.28
C TYR A 385 -11.46 4.32 16.25
N ALA A 386 -10.30 3.67 16.36
CA ALA A 386 -9.23 4.09 17.25
C ALA A 386 -8.77 5.53 16.95
N ILE A 387 -8.52 5.86 15.67
CA ILE A 387 -8.14 7.22 15.28
C ILE A 387 -9.23 8.23 15.61
N LYS A 388 -10.49 7.95 15.24
CA LYS A 388 -11.62 8.84 15.51
C LYS A 388 -11.86 9.05 17.01
N PHE A 389 -11.81 7.98 17.79
CA PHE A 389 -12.03 7.98 19.23
C PHE A 389 -10.99 8.81 19.96
N TRP A 390 -9.70 8.50 19.76
CA TRP A 390 -8.62 9.19 20.48
C TRP A 390 -8.44 10.65 20.05
N SER A 391 -8.69 10.96 18.77
CA SER A 391 -8.62 12.33 18.26
C SER A 391 -9.89 13.14 18.44
N LYS A 392 -10.98 12.56 19.00
CA LYS A 392 -12.31 13.20 19.03
C LYS A 392 -12.79 13.68 17.65
N GLY A 393 -12.40 12.97 16.60
CA GLY A 393 -12.73 13.29 15.21
C GLY A 393 -11.82 14.31 14.52
N GLU A 394 -10.76 14.80 15.17
CA GLU A 394 -9.84 15.79 14.56
C GLU A 394 -8.86 15.19 13.54
N LYS A 395 -8.67 13.86 13.56
CA LYS A 395 -7.78 13.13 12.65
C LYS A 395 -8.56 12.12 11.82
N GLN A 396 -8.09 11.90 10.59
CA GLN A 396 -8.72 11.01 9.62
C GLN A 396 -7.79 9.85 9.26
N ALA A 397 -8.35 8.64 9.32
CA ALA A 397 -7.73 7.41 8.81
C ALA A 397 -8.11 7.22 7.33
N TYR A 398 -7.12 6.87 6.52
CA TYR A 398 -7.25 6.55 5.10
C TYR A 398 -6.67 5.16 4.84
N PHE A 399 -7.29 4.44 3.91
CA PHE A 399 -6.91 3.11 3.47
C PHE A 399 -6.77 3.10 1.95
N LEU A 400 -6.10 2.08 1.44
CA LEU A 400 -5.80 1.94 0.02
C LEU A 400 -6.26 0.57 -0.46
N ARG A 401 -6.74 0.50 -1.69
CA ARG A 401 -7.07 -0.79 -2.33
C ARG A 401 -5.81 -1.61 -2.58
N HIS A 402 -4.69 -0.94 -2.90
CA HIS A 402 -3.38 -1.53 -3.15
C HIS A 402 -2.39 -1.32 -1.99
N GLU A 403 -2.89 -1.27 -0.75
CA GLU A 403 -2.11 -1.04 0.48
C GLU A 403 -0.85 -1.92 0.62
N GLY A 404 -0.88 -3.16 0.13
CA GLY A 404 0.25 -4.09 0.21
C GLY A 404 1.37 -3.85 -0.81
N TYR A 405 1.16 -2.98 -1.80
CA TYR A 405 2.00 -2.85 -3.00
C TYR A 405 2.75 -1.51 -3.10
N LEU A 406 2.67 -0.64 -2.09
CA LEU A 406 3.32 0.68 -2.08
C LEU A 406 4.80 0.60 -2.46
N GLY A 407 5.57 -0.31 -1.84
CA GLY A 407 7.00 -0.47 -2.11
C GLY A 407 7.28 -0.93 -3.55
N ALA A 408 6.53 -1.92 -4.03
CA ALA A 408 6.72 -2.45 -5.38
C ALA A 408 6.33 -1.42 -6.46
N VAL A 409 5.26 -0.64 -6.25
CA VAL A 409 4.89 0.47 -7.15
C VAL A 409 5.94 1.58 -7.12
N GLY A 410 6.44 1.94 -5.94
CA GLY A 410 7.54 2.91 -5.84
C GLY A 410 8.78 2.45 -6.60
N ALA A 411 9.21 1.20 -6.42
CA ALA A 411 10.32 0.61 -7.18
C ALA A 411 10.04 0.62 -8.69
N PHE A 412 8.80 0.35 -9.10
CA PHE A 412 8.39 0.41 -10.51
C PHE A 412 8.52 1.80 -11.10
N LEU A 413 8.09 2.83 -10.36
CA LEU A 413 8.09 4.22 -10.84
C LEU A 413 9.51 4.79 -10.91
N ARG A 414 10.40 4.38 -10.01
CA ARG A 414 11.75 4.93 -9.86
C ARG A 414 12.77 4.46 -10.89
N ARG A 415 12.42 3.52 -11.77
CA ARG A 415 13.33 3.05 -12.82
C ARG A 415 13.75 4.20 -13.75
N GLN A 416 15.04 4.54 -13.73
CA GLN A 416 15.65 5.48 -14.69
C GLN A 416 16.36 4.71 -15.83
N PRO A 417 16.03 4.94 -17.11
CA PRO A 417 16.71 4.28 -18.24
C PRO A 417 18.21 4.63 -18.34
N GLN A 418 19.01 3.75 -18.98
CA GLN A 418 20.48 3.82 -19.02
C GLN A 418 21.09 5.08 -19.69
N ASN A 419 20.28 5.90 -20.37
CA ASN A 419 20.67 7.17 -21.02
C ASN A 419 20.00 8.41 -20.39
N TRP A 420 19.45 8.28 -19.19
CA TRP A 420 18.82 9.37 -18.46
C TRP A 420 19.83 10.52 -18.19
N GLY A 421 19.46 11.76 -18.52
CA GLY A 421 20.29 12.94 -18.31
C GLY A 421 21.40 13.21 -19.34
N ARG A 422 21.57 12.38 -20.38
CA ARG A 422 22.44 12.72 -21.54
C ARG A 422 21.65 13.54 -22.55
N ARG A 423 22.28 14.59 -23.11
CA ARG A 423 21.75 15.61 -24.06
C ARG A 423 20.91 15.10 -25.26
N ASN A 424 20.77 13.80 -25.48
CA ASN A 424 20.10 13.18 -26.61
C ASN A 424 18.95 12.21 -26.23
N SER A 425 18.51 12.13 -24.97
CA SER A 425 17.34 11.32 -24.59
C SER A 425 16.05 12.16 -24.55
N LEU A 426 15.32 12.06 -25.67
CA LEU A 426 13.90 12.42 -25.91
C LEU A 426 13.57 13.92 -26.15
N ASP A 427 13.02 14.16 -27.35
CA ASP A 427 12.30 15.36 -27.84
C ASP A 427 13.06 16.65 -28.23
N ASP A 428 14.06 16.56 -29.11
CA ASP A 428 14.54 17.75 -29.86
C ASP A 428 13.83 17.95 -31.23
N ALA A 429 12.98 17.00 -31.62
CA ALA A 429 12.21 17.06 -32.86
C ALA A 429 10.96 17.95 -32.79
N ASN A 430 10.49 18.30 -31.58
CA ASN A 430 9.25 19.06 -31.37
C ASN A 430 9.41 20.35 -30.54
N ARG A 431 10.64 20.79 -30.29
CA ARG A 431 10.87 22.09 -29.64
C ARG A 431 10.51 23.25 -30.58
N PRO A 432 9.58 24.16 -30.19
CA PRO A 432 9.29 25.37 -30.96
C PRO A 432 10.59 26.14 -31.23
N GLN A 433 10.77 26.61 -32.46
CA GLN A 433 11.97 27.33 -32.92
C GLN A 433 12.33 28.53 -32.02
N SER A 434 11.33 29.18 -31.42
CA SER A 434 11.49 30.28 -30.47
C SER A 434 12.26 29.91 -29.20
N VAL A 435 12.22 28.64 -28.78
CA VAL A 435 12.97 28.16 -27.61
C VAL A 435 14.41 27.84 -27.99
N LYS A 436 14.65 27.35 -29.22
CA LYS A 436 16.00 27.09 -29.75
C LYS A 436 16.81 28.39 -29.87
N GLU A 437 16.17 29.48 -30.31
CA GLU A 437 16.80 30.81 -30.42
C GLU A 437 17.10 31.45 -29.06
N MET A 438 16.24 31.22 -28.05
CA MET A 438 16.45 31.77 -26.71
C MET A 438 17.68 31.17 -26.01
N PHE A 439 17.94 29.87 -26.19
CA PHE A 439 19.13 29.20 -25.64
C PHE A 439 20.42 29.53 -26.40
N GLN A 440 20.36 29.82 -27.71
CA GLN A 440 21.52 30.29 -28.47
C GLN A 440 21.95 31.70 -28.03
N ASN A 441 20.99 32.60 -27.74
CA ASN A 441 21.30 33.95 -27.27
C ASN A 441 21.90 33.98 -25.85
N ILE A 442 21.54 33.02 -24.99
CA ILE A 442 22.12 32.91 -23.64
C ILE A 442 23.58 32.41 -23.69
N GLN A 443 23.95 31.57 -24.67
CA GLN A 443 25.33 31.11 -24.83
C GLN A 443 26.26 32.14 -25.50
N GLN A 444 25.74 33.04 -26.34
CA GLN A 444 26.56 34.10 -26.95
C GLN A 444 26.89 35.26 -26.00
N ASN A 445 26.05 35.53 -24.99
CA ASN A 445 26.24 36.66 -24.07
C ASN A 445 26.99 36.31 -22.77
N GLY A 446 27.51 35.08 -22.65
CA GLY A 446 28.11 34.55 -21.41
C GLY A 446 29.64 34.43 -21.39
N GLN A 447 30.38 35.01 -22.35
CA GLN A 447 31.84 35.09 -22.24
C GLN A 447 32.27 36.41 -21.58
N PRO A 448 32.98 36.39 -20.43
CA PRO A 448 33.63 37.58 -19.91
C PRO A 448 34.83 37.93 -20.81
N THR A 449 34.82 39.13 -21.36
CA THR A 449 36.00 39.73 -22.01
C THR A 449 37.10 39.90 -20.99
N SER A 450 38.25 39.29 -21.25
CA SER A 450 39.50 39.49 -20.52
C SER A 450 40.04 40.91 -20.70
N SER A 451 40.22 41.62 -19.60
CA SER A 451 41.19 42.71 -19.45
C SER A 451 41.48 42.93 -17.97
#